data_AF-A0A6I6EJ51-F1
#
_entry.id   AF-A0A6I6EJ51-F1
#
_cell.length_a   1.000
_cell.length_b   1.000
_cell.length_c   1.000
_cell.angle_alpha   90.00
_cell.angle_beta   90.00
_cell.angle_gamma   90.00
#
_symmetry.space_group_name_H-M   'P 1'
#
loop_
_entity.id
_entity.type
_entity.pdbx_description
1 polymer ?
#
loop_
_entity_poly.entity_id
_entity_poly.type
_entity_poly.pdbx_seq_one_letter_code
_entity_poly.pdbx_strand_id
1 'polypeptide(L)' 'MTDTLLKKSTYTVSNKFPEKEESETSEEILLRSNKKITIECGKSSITLHPNGKIVLKGEYIFSDANGVNRISGGRLELN' A
#
# COMPACT_ATOMS: atom_id res chain seq x y z
N MET A 1 -30.78 -22.93 -0.23
CA MET A 1 -30.77 -21.45 -0.18
C MET A 1 -29.33 -21.03 0.06
N THR A 2 -28.76 -20.43 -0.97
CA THR A 2 -27.35 -20.15 -1.19
C THR A 2 -26.89 -18.99 -0.30
N ASP A 3 -25.95 -19.26 0.61
CA ASP A 3 -25.17 -18.18 1.20
C ASP A 3 -23.85 -18.07 0.45
N THR A 4 -23.80 -17.03 -0.37
CA THR A 4 -22.84 -16.78 -1.43
C THR A 4 -21.74 -15.91 -0.86
N LEU A 5 -20.53 -16.47 -0.76
CA LEU A 5 -19.25 -15.77 -0.87
C LEU A 5 -18.96 -14.66 0.16
N LEU A 6 -18.59 -15.07 1.38
CA LEU A 6 -17.55 -14.34 2.10
C LEU A 6 -16.18 -14.83 1.60
N LYS A 7 -15.80 -14.40 0.39
CA LYS A 7 -14.42 -14.52 -0.08
C LYS A 7 -13.59 -13.48 0.67
N LYS A 8 -13.39 -13.70 1.97
CA LYS A 8 -12.28 -13.09 2.72
C LYS A 8 -11.04 -13.60 2.02
N SER A 9 -10.58 -12.84 1.04
CA SER A 9 -9.26 -13.03 0.45
C SER A 9 -8.26 -12.56 1.50
N THR A 10 -8.11 -13.34 2.57
CA THR A 10 -6.85 -13.45 3.28
C THR A 10 -5.86 -13.89 2.22
N TYR A 11 -5.19 -12.90 1.62
CA TYR A 11 -3.98 -13.16 0.87
C TYR A 11 -2.96 -13.58 1.91
N THR A 12 -2.92 -14.88 2.16
CA THR A 12 -1.76 -15.56 2.70
C THR A 12 -0.59 -15.02 1.87
N VAL A 13 0.39 -14.40 2.52
CA VAL A 13 1.69 -14.19 1.89
C VAL A 13 2.15 -15.61 1.54
N SER A 14 1.91 -16.02 0.30
CA SER A 14 2.53 -17.21 -0.28
C SER A 14 3.98 -16.83 -0.36
N ASN A 15 4.70 -17.05 0.73
CA ASN A 15 6.13 -17.06 0.76
C ASN A 15 6.58 -18.14 -0.24
N LYS A 16 6.73 -17.79 -1.52
CA LYS A 16 7.82 -18.33 -2.32
C LYS A 16 8.99 -17.37 -2.12
N PHE A 17 9.48 -17.34 -0.88
CA PHE A 17 10.82 -16.85 -0.63
C PHE A 17 11.70 -18.00 -1.14
N PRO A 18 12.55 -17.79 -2.16
CA PRO A 18 13.57 -18.77 -2.42
C PRO A 18 14.35 -18.95 -1.11
N GLU A 19 14.42 -20.19 -0.64
CA GLU A 19 15.36 -20.59 0.40
C GLU A 19 16.75 -20.25 -0.14
N LYS A 20 17.24 -19.06 0.20
CA LYS A 20 18.64 -18.71 -0.01
C LYS A 20 19.19 -18.33 1.34
N GLU A 21 20.07 -19.21 1.80
CA GLU A 21 20.96 -19.06 2.93
C GLU A 21 21.62 -17.68 2.95
N GLU A 22 21.69 -17.15 4.16
CA GLU A 22 22.64 -16.20 4.73
C GLU A 22 23.53 -15.35 3.81
N SER A 23 23.52 -14.04 4.12
CA SER A 23 24.38 -12.97 3.60
C SER A 23 24.03 -12.39 2.23
N GLU A 24 22.95 -11.62 2.17
CA GLU A 24 22.83 -10.38 1.37
C GLU A 24 21.51 -9.73 1.81
N THR A 25 21.60 -8.59 2.50
CA THR A 25 20.43 -7.74 2.78
C THR A 25 19.81 -7.38 1.44
N SER A 26 18.65 -7.95 1.09
CA SER A 26 17.87 -7.39 -0.01
C SER A 26 17.43 -6.00 0.45
N GLU A 27 18.05 -4.97 -0.11
CA GLU A 27 17.85 -3.57 0.31
C GLU A 27 16.42 -3.06 0.02
N GLU A 28 15.64 -3.79 -0.78
CA GLU A 28 14.33 -3.35 -1.28
C GLU A 28 13.23 -4.42 -1.11
N ILE A 29 12.03 -3.98 -0.69
CA ILE A 29 10.80 -4.77 -0.68
C ILE A 29 9.86 -4.24 -1.76
N LEU A 30 9.52 -5.08 -2.75
CA LEU A 30 8.60 -4.73 -3.84
C LEU A 30 7.20 -5.34 -3.63
N LEU A 31 6.18 -4.48 -3.48
CA LEU A 31 4.77 -4.87 -3.45
C LEU A 31 4.08 -4.53 -4.78
N ARG A 32 3.60 -5.54 -5.53
CA ARG A 32 2.93 -5.37 -6.83
C ARG A 32 1.59 -6.10 -6.88
N SER A 33 0.59 -5.45 -7.46
CA SER A 33 -0.74 -6.05 -7.71
C SER A 33 -1.39 -5.42 -8.94
N ASN A 34 -2.17 -6.21 -9.67
CA ASN A 34 -3.09 -5.71 -10.70
C ASN A 34 -4.46 -5.27 -10.13
N LYS A 35 -4.62 -5.40 -8.81
CA LYS A 35 -5.81 -5.05 -8.03
C LYS A 35 -5.46 -4.01 -6.97
N LYS A 36 -6.47 -3.62 -6.19
CA LYS A 36 -6.31 -2.70 -5.05
C LYS A 36 -5.37 -3.31 -4.00
N ILE A 37 -4.44 -2.50 -3.50
CA ILE A 37 -3.60 -2.81 -2.32
C ILE A 37 -4.01 -1.85 -1.20
N THR A 38 -4.19 -2.35 0.01
CA THR A 38 -4.49 -1.53 1.18
C THR A 38 -3.64 -2.00 2.36
N ILE A 39 -2.94 -1.06 2.98
CA ILE A 39 -2.21 -1.24 4.24
C ILE A 39 -2.99 -0.46 5.30
N GLU A 40 -3.49 -1.14 6.33
CA GLU A 40 -4.34 -0.55 7.37
C GLU A 40 -3.74 -0.75 8.76
N CYS A 41 -3.87 0.27 9.60
CA CYS A 41 -3.52 0.21 11.01
C CYS A 41 -4.45 1.16 11.79
N GLY A 42 -5.39 0.60 12.55
CA GLY A 42 -6.38 1.38 13.30
C GLY A 42 -7.21 2.29 12.38
N LYS A 43 -7.18 3.60 12.63
CA LYS A 43 -7.90 4.62 11.81
C LYS A 43 -7.14 5.05 10.55
N SER A 44 -5.94 4.53 10.32
CA SER A 44 -5.06 4.95 9.23
C SER A 44 -5.02 3.90 8.12
N SER A 45 -4.96 4.37 6.87
CA SER A 45 -4.85 3.50 5.70
C SER A 45 -4.08 4.15 4.56
N ILE A 46 -3.28 3.35 3.85
CA ILE A 46 -2.69 3.68 2.55
C ILE A 46 -3.31 2.75 1.52
N THR A 47 -3.96 3.30 0.49
CA THR A 47 -4.61 2.51 -0.56
C THR A 47 -4.09 2.87 -1.94
N LEU A 48 -3.66 1.86 -2.70
CA LEU A 48 -3.31 1.97 -4.12
C LEU A 48 -4.42 1.33 -4.96
N HIS A 49 -4.92 2.05 -5.96
CA HIS A 49 -5.91 1.54 -6.91
C HIS A 49 -5.26 1.20 -8.27
N PRO A 50 -5.83 0.24 -9.04
CA PRO A 50 -5.29 -0.15 -10.35
C PRO A 50 -5.23 0.97 -11.40
N ASN A 51 -6.03 2.03 -11.22
CA ASN A 51 -6.05 3.20 -12.11
C ASN A 51 -5.01 4.28 -11.74
N GLY A 52 -4.10 3.98 -10.82
CA GLY A 52 -3.07 4.92 -10.34
C GLY A 52 -3.54 5.87 -9.23
N LYS A 53 -4.81 5.81 -8.80
CA LYS A 53 -5.28 6.60 -7.65
C LYS A 53 -4.65 6.09 -6.36
N ILE A 54 -4.07 7.00 -5.57
CA ILE A 54 -3.56 6.74 -4.23
C ILE A 54 -4.43 7.48 -3.22
N VAL A 55 -4.76 6.83 -2.10
CA VAL A 55 -5.53 7.43 -1.01
C VAL A 55 -4.77 7.23 0.30
N LEU A 56 -4.44 8.35 0.96
CA LEU A 56 -3.92 8.39 2.32
C LEU A 56 -5.07 8.82 3.24
N LYS A 57 -5.36 8.03 4.28
CA LYS A 57 -6.35 8.37 5.31
C LYS A 57 -5.74 8.20 6.69
N GLY A 58 -6.10 9.10 7.60
CA GLY A 58 -5.73 9.06 9.00
C GLY A 58 -6.32 10.27 9.71
N GLU A 59 -6.18 10.29 11.04
CA GLU A 59 -6.55 11.44 11.88
C GLU A 59 -5.59 12.62 11.67
N TYR A 60 -4.32 12.30 11.36
CA TYR A 60 -3.27 13.27 11.06
C TYR A 60 -2.32 12.68 10.03
N ILE A 61 -1.95 13.46 9.00
CA ILE A 61 -0.93 13.10 8.02
C ILE A 61 0.26 14.04 8.23
N PHE A 62 1.37 13.49 8.70
CA PHE A 62 2.64 14.21 8.80
C PHE A 62 3.47 13.95 7.55
N SER A 63 3.91 15.02 6.88
CA SER A 63 4.80 14.93 5.73
C SER A 63 5.93 15.93 5.91
N ASP A 64 7.12 15.42 6.19
CA ASP A 64 8.31 16.22 6.47
C ASP A 64 9.47 15.80 5.56
N ALA A 65 10.30 16.76 5.17
CA ALA A 65 11.44 16.55 4.29
C ALA A 65 12.57 17.53 4.65
N ASN A 66 13.80 17.03 4.80
CA ASN A 66 14.99 17.87 4.97
C ASN A 66 15.32 18.75 3.74
N GLY A 67 14.76 18.39 2.58
CA GLY A 67 14.89 19.13 1.33
C GLY A 67 13.56 19.70 0.87
N VAL A 68 13.18 19.39 -0.38
CA VAL A 68 11.92 19.87 -0.95
C VAL A 68 10.85 18.78 -0.90
N ASN A 69 9.74 19.05 -0.24
CA ASN A 69 8.51 18.27 -0.39
C ASN A 69 7.74 18.79 -1.61
N ARG A 70 7.84 18.07 -2.75
CA ARG A 70 7.27 18.51 -4.03
C ARG A 70 5.91 17.86 -4.27
N ILE A 71 4.88 18.69 -4.38
CA ILE A 71 3.54 18.29 -4.78
C ILE A 71 3.23 18.95 -6.13
N SER A 72 2.89 18.14 -7.13
CA SER A 72 2.67 18.60 -8.50
C SER A 72 1.39 18.00 -9.08
N GLY A 73 0.65 18.78 -9.87
CA GLY A 73 -0.53 18.33 -10.61
C GLY A 73 -1.16 19.45 -11.42
N GLY A 74 -2.02 19.11 -12.38
CA GLY A 74 -2.76 20.11 -13.17
C GLY A 74 -3.73 20.96 -12.33
N ARG A 75 -4.11 20.47 -11.15
CA ARG A 75 -4.87 21.17 -10.11
C ARG A 75 -4.51 20.60 -8.75
N LEU A 76 -4.24 21.49 -7.79
CA LEU A 76 -4.09 21.14 -6.39
C LEU A 76 -5.21 21.84 -5.62
N GLU A 77 -5.98 21.06 -4.88
CA GLU A 77 -6.99 21.59 -3.96
C GLU A 77 -6.51 21.40 -2.53
N LEU A 78 -6.39 22.51 -1.81
CA LEU A 78 -6.05 22.56 -0.39
C LEU A 78 -7.21 23.25 0.31
N ASN A 79 -7.73 22.62 1.37
CA ASN A 79 -8.81 23.15 2.22
C ASN A 79 -8.33 23.27 3.65
#